data_AF-A0A1C5MQ81-F1
#
_entry.id   AF-A0A1C5MQ81-F1
#
_cell.length_a   1.000
_cell.length_b   1.000
_cell.length_c   1.000
_cell.angle_alpha   90.00
_cell.angle_beta   90.00
_cell.angle_gamma   90.00
#
_symmetry.space_group_name_H-M   'P 1'
#
loop_
_entity.id
_entity.type
_entity.pdbx_description
1 polymer ?
#
loop_
_entity_poly.entity_id
_entity_poly.type
_entity_poly.pdbx_seq_one_letter_code
_entity_poly.pdbx_strand_id
1 'polypeptide(L)'
;MQLFLNQKFCSDLSPHALAAYCALRMLTLKERPMVCVSVDILCYHLFRNFGYSKHTPEYVREGLKEILDNKIVRQIDGKKNYYVLDCSSLLLPGSQEKFTIVTDQEVNKVFSIKGVNNYILLKYFIALIGSFSSKTSITVGEKTKHRVVGNSAISYISKITDISEQSIYDYNSILEHAELIYIFRPTDMVPVKKQDEFKKRTNIYGRFEDKAYVEKYAKDFIIAEFGTGNTWSPDLSANERRRLSQVYNRIAAGHGEKYSMDEINSVYNFVSSENKRYEELYETTGSADYLNKVRDLAVFEKYDITTEE
;
A
#
# COMPACT_ATOMS: atom_id res chain seq x y z
N MET A 1 -4.00 -19.08 -10.38
CA MET A 1 -3.84 -18.60 -11.76
C MET A 1 -3.67 -17.08 -11.78
N GLN A 2 -2.77 -16.55 -12.62
CA GLN A 2 -2.63 -15.10 -12.82
C GLN A 2 -3.67 -14.59 -13.82
N LEU A 3 -4.36 -13.52 -13.44
CA LEU A 3 -5.34 -12.78 -14.22
C LEU A 3 -4.68 -11.50 -14.73
N PHE A 4 -4.51 -11.42 -16.05
CA PHE A 4 -4.05 -10.22 -16.71
C PHE A 4 -5.27 -9.38 -17.06
N LEU A 5 -5.47 -8.30 -16.31
CA LEU A 5 -6.64 -7.43 -16.41
C LEU A 5 -6.30 -6.15 -17.17
N ASN A 6 -7.09 -5.81 -18.18
CA ASN A 6 -6.92 -4.56 -18.94
C ASN A 6 -7.20 -3.38 -17.99
N GLN A 7 -6.24 -2.45 -17.89
CA GLN A 7 -6.31 -1.38 -16.91
C GLN A 7 -7.38 -0.33 -17.21
N LYS A 8 -7.78 -0.18 -18.48
CA LYS A 8 -8.92 0.65 -18.86
C LYS A 8 -10.21 0.09 -18.26
N PHE A 9 -10.45 -1.21 -18.43
CA PHE A 9 -11.63 -1.87 -17.85
C PHE A 9 -11.63 -1.83 -16.32
N CYS A 10 -10.46 -1.94 -15.69
CA CYS A 10 -10.36 -1.84 -14.22
C CYS A 10 -10.80 -0.47 -13.67
N SER A 11 -10.58 0.60 -14.43
CA SER A 11 -10.94 1.96 -14.05
C SER A 11 -12.39 2.30 -14.40
N ASP A 12 -12.83 1.91 -15.59
CA ASP A 12 -14.11 2.35 -16.18
C ASP A 12 -15.32 1.55 -15.66
N LEU A 13 -15.13 0.29 -15.28
CA LEU A 13 -16.22 -0.59 -14.84
C LEU A 13 -16.71 -0.27 -13.43
N SER A 14 -18.01 -0.50 -13.21
CA SER A 14 -18.58 -0.53 -11.87
C SER A 14 -17.94 -1.63 -11.00
N PRO A 15 -18.02 -1.55 -9.66
CA PRO A 15 -17.51 -2.60 -8.78
C PRO A 15 -18.10 -3.99 -9.08
N HIS A 16 -19.38 -4.06 -9.46
CA HIS A 16 -20.06 -5.30 -9.81
C HIS A 16 -19.55 -5.86 -11.15
N ALA A 17 -19.41 -4.99 -12.16
CA ALA A 17 -18.88 -5.38 -13.47
C ALA A 17 -17.40 -5.78 -13.39
N LEU A 18 -16.59 -5.12 -12.58
CA LEU A 18 -15.20 -5.51 -12.35
C LEU A 18 -15.09 -6.91 -11.72
N ALA A 19 -15.97 -7.23 -10.76
CA ALA A 19 -16.03 -8.58 -10.19
C ALA A 19 -16.45 -9.62 -11.25
N ALA A 20 -17.49 -9.35 -12.03
CA ALA A 20 -17.90 -10.23 -13.13
C ALA A 20 -16.77 -10.41 -14.17
N TYR A 21 -16.02 -9.35 -14.47
CA TYR A 21 -14.86 -9.39 -15.35
C TYR A 21 -13.76 -10.31 -14.80
N CYS A 22 -13.44 -10.20 -13.50
CA CYS A 22 -12.49 -11.10 -12.86
C CYS A 22 -12.95 -12.56 -12.94
N ALA A 23 -14.23 -12.85 -12.65
CA ALA A 23 -14.79 -14.19 -12.72
C ALA A 23 -14.76 -14.76 -14.15
N LEU A 24 -15.12 -13.97 -15.16
CA LEU A 24 -14.99 -14.37 -16.56
C LEU A 24 -13.53 -14.63 -16.93
N ARG A 25 -12.61 -13.74 -16.53
CA ARG A 25 -11.18 -13.90 -16.80
C ARG A 25 -10.61 -15.17 -16.17
N MET A 26 -11.14 -15.60 -15.02
CA MET A 26 -10.79 -16.88 -14.38
C MET A 26 -11.19 -18.11 -15.22
N LEU A 27 -12.22 -17.98 -16.05
CA LEU A 27 -12.75 -19.05 -16.90
C LEU A 27 -12.17 -19.03 -18.31
N THR A 28 -11.71 -17.87 -18.78
CA THR A 28 -11.17 -17.70 -20.14
C THR A 28 -9.75 -18.27 -20.26
N LEU A 29 -9.59 -19.25 -21.15
CA LEU A 29 -8.29 -19.79 -21.56
C LEU A 29 -7.90 -19.25 -22.94
N LYS A 30 -6.59 -19.16 -23.21
CA LYS A 30 -6.09 -18.60 -24.48
C LYS A 30 -6.51 -19.44 -25.68
N GLU A 31 -6.50 -20.76 -25.52
CA GLU A 31 -6.85 -21.74 -26.54
C GLU A 31 -8.37 -21.92 -26.67
N ARG A 32 -9.15 -21.45 -25.68
CA ARG A 32 -10.61 -21.60 -25.60
C ARG A 32 -11.23 -20.32 -25.05
N PRO A 33 -11.32 -19.25 -25.88
CA PRO A 33 -11.86 -17.98 -25.45
C PRO A 33 -13.40 -17.96 -25.40
N MET A 34 -14.07 -18.96 -25.97
CA MET A 34 -15.52 -19.13 -25.83
C MET A 34 -15.85 -19.82 -24.51
N VAL A 35 -16.68 -19.18 -23.69
CA VAL A 35 -17.02 -19.66 -22.35
C VAL A 35 -18.53 -19.83 -22.22
N CYS A 36 -18.97 -21.00 -21.79
CA CYS A 36 -20.35 -21.25 -21.36
C CYS A 36 -20.45 -21.05 -19.85
N VAL A 37 -21.25 -20.07 -19.41
CA VAL A 37 -21.34 -19.65 -18.01
C VAL A 37 -22.77 -19.44 -17.57
N SER A 38 -23.00 -19.48 -16.26
CA SER A 38 -24.19 -18.96 -15.60
C SER A 38 -23.76 -17.96 -14.52
N VAL A 39 -24.70 -17.16 -14.03
CA VAL A 39 -24.45 -16.25 -12.91
C VAL A 39 -23.94 -17.02 -11.68
N ASP A 40 -24.47 -18.21 -11.41
CA ASP A 40 -24.03 -19.04 -10.28
C ASP A 40 -22.58 -19.54 -10.45
N ILE A 41 -22.18 -19.88 -11.68
CA ILE A 41 -20.78 -20.24 -11.98
C ILE A 41 -19.87 -19.05 -11.70
N LEU A 42 -20.24 -17.84 -12.16
CA LEU A 42 -19.45 -16.63 -11.89
C LEU A 42 -19.35 -16.34 -10.38
N CYS A 43 -20.45 -16.47 -9.64
CA CYS A 43 -20.44 -16.32 -8.19
C CYS A 43 -19.54 -17.35 -7.53
N TYR A 44 -19.61 -18.62 -7.92
CA TYR A 44 -18.74 -19.66 -7.40
C TYR A 44 -17.25 -19.35 -7.63
N HIS A 45 -16.90 -18.78 -8.79
CA HIS A 45 -15.52 -18.38 -9.06
C HIS A 45 -15.04 -17.21 -8.20
N LEU A 46 -15.93 -16.33 -7.73
CA LEU A 46 -15.58 -15.24 -6.81
C LEU A 46 -15.46 -15.73 -5.36
N PHE A 47 -16.39 -16.57 -4.89
CA PHE A 47 -16.50 -16.96 -3.47
C PHE A 47 -15.88 -18.32 -3.14
N ARG A 48 -15.68 -19.19 -4.14
CA ARG A 48 -15.30 -20.62 -3.99
C ARG A 48 -16.25 -21.45 -3.13
N ASN A 49 -17.48 -20.98 -2.97
CA ASN A 49 -18.56 -21.65 -2.27
C ASN A 49 -19.91 -21.09 -2.74
N PHE A 50 -21.00 -21.74 -2.35
CA PHE A 50 -22.38 -21.31 -2.63
C PHE A 50 -23.05 -20.61 -1.43
N GLY A 51 -22.29 -20.35 -0.35
CA GLY A 51 -22.78 -19.71 0.88
C GLY A 51 -22.77 -18.18 0.83
N TYR A 52 -22.81 -17.59 -0.36
CA TYR A 52 -22.90 -16.14 -0.54
C TYR A 52 -24.33 -15.62 -0.28
N SER A 53 -24.46 -14.31 -0.11
CA SER A 53 -25.76 -13.66 0.11
C SER A 53 -26.73 -13.91 -1.04
N LYS A 54 -28.03 -13.98 -0.74
CA LYS A 54 -29.10 -14.10 -1.77
C LYS A 54 -29.08 -12.96 -2.80
N HIS A 55 -28.46 -11.82 -2.47
CA HIS A 55 -28.33 -10.67 -3.37
C HIS A 55 -27.13 -10.78 -4.32
N THR A 56 -26.14 -11.62 -4.00
CA THR A 56 -24.91 -11.78 -4.78
C THR A 56 -25.17 -12.13 -6.25
N PRO A 57 -26.08 -13.07 -6.59
CA PRO A 57 -26.40 -13.34 -7.99
C PRO A 57 -26.93 -12.13 -8.75
N GLU A 58 -27.71 -11.25 -8.11
CA GLU A 58 -28.24 -10.05 -8.76
C GLU A 58 -27.11 -9.07 -9.10
N TYR A 59 -26.22 -8.79 -8.14
CA TYR A 59 -25.06 -7.91 -8.40
C TYR A 59 -24.15 -8.45 -9.49
N VAL A 60 -23.87 -9.76 -9.51
CA VAL A 60 -23.04 -10.36 -10.56
C VAL A 60 -23.76 -10.32 -11.92
N ARG A 61 -25.09 -10.49 -11.94
CA ARG A 61 -25.89 -10.37 -13.16
C ARG A 61 -25.87 -8.95 -13.72
N GLU A 62 -26.03 -7.94 -12.87
CA GLU A 62 -25.91 -6.52 -13.26
C GLU A 62 -24.53 -6.23 -13.82
N GLY A 63 -23.47 -6.71 -13.16
CA GLY A 63 -22.10 -6.56 -13.63
C GLY A 63 -21.86 -7.23 -14.99
N LEU A 64 -22.38 -8.44 -15.19
CA LEU A 64 -22.30 -9.12 -16.49
C LEU A 64 -23.06 -8.36 -17.59
N LYS A 65 -24.23 -7.80 -17.26
CA LYS A 65 -25.00 -6.98 -18.18
C LYS A 65 -24.21 -5.75 -18.63
N GLU A 66 -23.57 -5.03 -17.70
CA GLU A 66 -22.72 -3.89 -18.03
C GLU A 66 -21.55 -4.27 -18.97
N ILE A 67 -20.90 -5.42 -18.74
CA ILE A 67 -19.84 -5.93 -19.63
C ILE A 67 -20.38 -6.17 -21.05
N LEU A 68 -21.58 -6.74 -21.17
CA LEU A 68 -22.23 -7.00 -22.46
C LEU A 68 -22.66 -5.69 -23.16
N ASP A 69 -23.28 -4.78 -22.42
CA ASP A 69 -23.75 -3.48 -22.91
C ASP A 69 -22.58 -2.61 -23.41
N ASN A 70 -21.45 -2.64 -22.69
CA ASN A 70 -20.19 -2.00 -23.09
C ASN A 70 -19.44 -2.74 -24.20
N LYS A 71 -19.99 -3.86 -24.70
CA LYS A 71 -19.40 -4.72 -25.75
C LYS A 71 -17.98 -5.19 -25.42
N ILE A 72 -17.68 -5.33 -24.13
CA ILE A 72 -16.40 -5.87 -23.66
C ILE A 72 -16.32 -7.36 -24.00
N VAL A 73 -17.43 -8.09 -23.89
CA VAL A 73 -17.58 -9.46 -24.40
C VAL A 73 -18.82 -9.54 -25.28
N ARG A 74 -18.89 -10.56 -26.14
CA ARG A 74 -20.06 -10.77 -27.02
C ARG A 74 -20.79 -12.04 -26.63
N GLN A 75 -22.10 -11.96 -26.42
CA GLN A 75 -22.93 -13.16 -26.33
C GLN A 75 -23.17 -13.73 -27.73
N ILE A 76 -22.84 -15.01 -27.91
CA ILE A 76 -23.00 -15.73 -29.18
C ILE A 76 -24.19 -16.70 -29.16
N ASP A 77 -24.54 -17.21 -27.99
CA ASP A 77 -25.70 -18.08 -27.77
C ASP A 77 -26.15 -17.98 -26.29
N GLY A 78 -27.30 -18.55 -25.96
CA GLY A 78 -27.77 -18.60 -24.60
C GLY A 78 -29.05 -19.42 -24.45
N LYS A 79 -29.20 -20.05 -23.28
CA LYS A 79 -30.40 -20.81 -22.95
C LYS A 79 -30.70 -20.69 -21.46
N LYS A 80 -31.90 -20.17 -21.14
CA LYS A 80 -32.37 -19.95 -19.76
C LYS A 80 -31.34 -19.13 -18.96
N ASN A 81 -30.61 -19.78 -18.05
CA ASN A 81 -29.64 -19.16 -17.15
C ASN A 81 -28.19 -19.27 -17.65
N TYR A 82 -27.99 -19.86 -18.82
CA TYR A 82 -26.67 -20.04 -19.42
C TYR A 82 -26.44 -19.05 -20.55
N TYR A 83 -25.25 -18.47 -20.54
CA TYR A 83 -24.72 -17.57 -21.56
C TYR A 83 -23.54 -18.28 -22.23
N VAL A 84 -23.50 -18.26 -23.56
CA VAL A 84 -22.31 -18.62 -24.31
C VAL A 84 -21.68 -17.33 -24.80
N LEU A 85 -20.48 -17.02 -24.29
CA LEU A 85 -19.81 -15.75 -24.46
C LEU A 85 -18.50 -15.94 -25.24
N ASP A 86 -18.25 -15.08 -26.21
CA ASP A 86 -16.93 -14.87 -26.78
C ASP A 86 -16.17 -13.87 -25.91
N CYS A 87 -15.19 -14.39 -25.16
CA CYS A 87 -14.33 -13.64 -24.25
C CYS A 87 -12.94 -13.38 -24.85
N SER A 88 -12.75 -13.50 -26.17
CA SER A 88 -11.45 -13.31 -26.83
C SER A 88 -10.84 -11.93 -26.53
N SER A 89 -11.67 -10.91 -26.44
CA SER A 89 -11.32 -9.53 -26.05
C SER A 89 -10.81 -9.36 -24.61
N LEU A 90 -11.09 -10.33 -23.73
CA LEU A 90 -10.55 -10.34 -22.37
C LEU A 90 -9.08 -10.81 -22.33
N LEU A 91 -8.60 -11.41 -23.41
CA LEU A 91 -7.20 -11.76 -23.60
C LEU A 91 -6.48 -10.52 -24.12
N LEU A 92 -5.46 -10.06 -23.40
CA LEU A 92 -4.70 -8.87 -23.80
C LEU A 92 -4.04 -9.12 -25.19
N PRO A 93 -4.32 -8.30 -26.20
CA PRO A 93 -3.93 -8.54 -27.59
C PRO A 93 -2.43 -8.31 -27.89
N GLY A 94 -1.59 -8.00 -26.90
CA GLY A 94 -0.15 -7.81 -27.09
C GLY A 94 0.46 -6.76 -26.14
N SER A 95 1.76 -6.48 -26.31
CA SER A 95 2.61 -5.74 -25.37
C SER A 95 2.30 -4.24 -25.16
N GLN A 96 1.34 -3.68 -25.90
CA GLN A 96 1.05 -2.24 -25.90
C GLN A 96 -0.03 -1.83 -24.88
N GLU A 97 -0.90 -2.75 -24.46
CA GLU A 97 -1.97 -2.42 -23.51
C GLU A 97 -1.47 -2.41 -22.07
N LYS A 98 -1.86 -1.39 -21.29
CA LYS A 98 -1.61 -1.35 -19.85
C LYS A 98 -2.48 -2.38 -19.14
N PHE A 99 -1.87 -3.15 -18.25
CA PHE A 99 -2.55 -4.19 -17.52
C PHE A 99 -2.14 -4.24 -16.05
N THR A 100 -3.06 -4.77 -15.25
CA THR A 100 -2.86 -5.13 -13.85
C THR A 100 -2.83 -6.66 -13.73
N ILE A 101 -1.89 -7.20 -12.96
CA ILE A 101 -1.85 -8.63 -12.65
C ILE A 101 -2.36 -8.83 -11.24
N VAL A 102 -3.42 -9.62 -11.10
CA VAL A 102 -3.88 -10.19 -9.83
C VAL A 102 -4.02 -11.69 -9.98
N THR A 103 -4.11 -12.44 -8.89
CA THR A 103 -4.35 -13.88 -8.90
C THR A 103 -5.79 -14.19 -8.56
N ASP A 104 -6.27 -15.35 -9.01
CA ASP A 104 -7.57 -15.87 -8.57
C ASP A 104 -7.65 -16.02 -7.05
N GLN A 105 -6.58 -16.48 -6.40
CA GLN A 105 -6.48 -16.58 -4.95
C GLN A 105 -6.65 -15.23 -4.25
N GLU A 106 -6.03 -14.16 -4.76
CA GLU A 106 -6.20 -12.81 -4.23
C GLU A 106 -7.67 -12.35 -4.34
N VAL A 107 -8.30 -12.53 -5.50
CA VAL A 107 -9.72 -12.19 -5.69
C VAL A 107 -10.58 -12.99 -4.71
N ASN A 108 -10.35 -14.30 -4.59
CA ASN A 108 -11.11 -15.15 -3.67
C ASN A 108 -10.93 -14.75 -2.21
N LYS A 109 -9.71 -14.36 -1.82
CA LYS A 109 -9.41 -13.87 -0.47
C LYS A 109 -10.11 -12.54 -0.19
N VAL A 110 -10.24 -11.64 -1.17
CA VAL A 110 -11.06 -10.42 -1.02
C VAL A 110 -12.53 -10.77 -0.74
N PHE A 111 -13.10 -11.75 -1.44
CA PHE A 111 -14.50 -12.17 -1.28
C PHE A 111 -14.76 -13.05 -0.04
N SER A 112 -13.73 -13.56 0.63
CA SER A 112 -13.90 -14.29 1.89
C SER A 112 -13.93 -13.39 3.12
N ILE A 113 -13.56 -12.11 2.99
CA ILE A 113 -13.60 -11.12 4.07
C ILE A 113 -15.05 -10.77 4.40
N LYS A 114 -15.42 -10.88 5.68
CA LYS A 114 -16.78 -10.61 6.17
C LYS A 114 -16.95 -9.17 6.64
N GLY A 115 -18.18 -8.66 6.62
CA GLY A 115 -18.52 -7.35 7.19
C GLY A 115 -18.10 -6.14 6.34
N VAL A 116 -17.77 -6.36 5.07
CA VAL A 116 -17.33 -5.31 4.14
C VAL A 116 -18.00 -5.50 2.79
N ASN A 117 -18.13 -4.43 2.01
CA ASN A 117 -18.53 -4.53 0.60
C ASN A 117 -17.35 -5.06 -0.23
N ASN A 118 -17.35 -6.38 -0.51
CA ASN A 118 -16.26 -7.04 -1.23
C ASN A 118 -16.06 -6.50 -2.66
N TYR A 119 -17.11 -5.99 -3.31
CA TYR A 119 -17.00 -5.46 -4.67
C TYR A 119 -16.22 -4.16 -4.72
N ILE A 120 -16.51 -3.22 -3.81
CA ILE A 120 -15.75 -1.97 -3.68
C ILE A 120 -14.33 -2.26 -3.19
N LEU A 121 -14.17 -3.17 -2.23
CA LEU A 121 -12.87 -3.60 -1.75
C LEU A 121 -12.01 -4.20 -2.86
N LEU A 122 -12.60 -5.00 -3.75
CA LEU A 122 -11.92 -5.53 -4.93
C LEU A 122 -11.49 -4.42 -5.88
N LYS A 123 -12.37 -3.46 -6.18
CA LYS A 123 -12.04 -2.30 -7.02
C LYS A 123 -10.85 -1.52 -6.45
N TYR A 124 -10.87 -1.26 -5.14
CA TYR A 124 -9.77 -0.64 -4.44
C TYR A 124 -8.47 -1.46 -4.55
N PHE A 125 -8.52 -2.76 -4.23
CA PHE A 125 -7.38 -3.66 -4.28
C PHE A 125 -6.74 -3.69 -5.68
N ILE A 126 -7.54 -3.87 -6.74
CA ILE A 126 -7.05 -3.90 -8.12
C ILE A 126 -6.42 -2.55 -8.50
N ALA A 127 -7.02 -1.43 -8.14
CA ALA A 127 -6.46 -0.10 -8.41
C ALA A 127 -5.12 0.12 -7.70
N LEU A 128 -5.01 -0.35 -6.44
CA LEU A 128 -3.77 -0.28 -5.67
C LEU A 128 -2.66 -1.11 -6.31
N ILE A 129 -2.91 -2.38 -6.64
CA ILE A 129 -1.94 -3.26 -7.32
C ILE A 129 -1.60 -2.69 -8.72
N GLY A 130 -2.58 -2.16 -9.43
CA GLY A 130 -2.41 -1.53 -10.74
C GLY A 130 -1.53 -0.27 -10.70
N SER A 131 -1.29 0.30 -9.52
CA SER A 131 -0.35 1.42 -9.33
C SER A 131 1.11 1.00 -9.21
N PHE A 132 1.40 -0.32 -9.15
CA PHE A 132 2.77 -0.81 -8.99
C PHE A 132 3.57 -0.57 -10.28
N SER A 133 4.74 0.05 -10.12
CA SER A 133 5.54 0.48 -11.26
C SER A 133 6.27 -0.70 -11.91
N SER A 134 6.13 -0.84 -13.23
CA SER A 134 6.89 -1.81 -14.01
C SER A 134 8.35 -1.45 -14.19
N LYS A 135 8.70 -0.17 -13.99
CA LYS A 135 10.07 0.33 -14.10
C LYS A 135 10.89 0.06 -12.85
N THR A 136 10.21 -0.21 -11.73
CA THR A 136 10.87 -0.49 -10.45
C THR A 136 11.28 -1.95 -10.39
N SER A 137 12.58 -2.19 -10.33
CA SER A 137 13.21 -3.49 -10.08
C SER A 137 13.89 -3.46 -8.72
N ILE A 138 13.60 -4.45 -7.86
CA ILE A 138 14.22 -4.55 -6.54
C ILE A 138 14.81 -5.94 -6.40
N THR A 139 16.07 -6.00 -5.97
CA THR A 139 16.82 -7.24 -5.75
C THR A 139 16.97 -7.49 -4.26
N VAL A 140 16.42 -8.58 -3.73
CA VAL A 140 16.60 -8.99 -2.34
C VAL A 140 17.31 -10.34 -2.34
N GLY A 141 18.54 -10.37 -1.78
CA GLY A 141 19.45 -11.51 -1.94
C GLY A 141 19.76 -11.74 -3.43
N GLU A 142 19.53 -12.96 -3.90
CA GLU A 142 19.76 -13.36 -5.31
C GLU A 142 18.53 -13.18 -6.21
N LYS A 143 17.38 -12.74 -5.65
CA LYS A 143 16.11 -12.66 -6.38
C LYS A 143 15.76 -11.23 -6.74
N THR A 144 15.64 -10.94 -8.03
CA THR A 144 15.11 -9.67 -8.55
C THR A 144 13.65 -9.81 -8.93
N LYS A 145 12.81 -8.89 -8.46
CA LYS A 145 11.40 -8.79 -8.87
C LYS A 145 11.08 -7.41 -9.45
N HIS A 146 10.11 -7.39 -10.36
CA HIS A 146 9.53 -6.18 -10.97
C HIS A 146 8.06 -6.05 -10.55
N ARG A 147 7.47 -4.85 -10.63
CA ARG A 147 6.04 -4.61 -10.33
C ARG A 147 5.62 -5.05 -8.92
N VAL A 148 6.51 -4.91 -7.95
CA VAL A 148 6.29 -5.32 -6.55
C VAL A 148 5.98 -4.17 -5.60
N VAL A 149 6.18 -2.93 -6.06
CA VAL A 149 6.03 -1.73 -5.22
C VAL A 149 5.23 -0.64 -5.94
N GLY A 150 4.31 -0.02 -5.21
CA GLY A 150 3.65 1.25 -5.54
C GLY A 150 3.88 2.28 -4.44
N ASN A 151 3.89 3.56 -4.79
CA ASN A 151 4.08 4.68 -3.85
C ASN A 151 3.10 5.83 -4.09
N SER A 152 1.95 5.51 -4.70
CA SER A 152 0.88 6.47 -5.01
C SER A 152 0.28 7.08 -3.74
N ALA A 153 0.04 8.38 -3.74
CA ALA A 153 -0.66 9.05 -2.64
C ALA A 153 -2.10 8.52 -2.49
N ILE A 154 -2.61 8.48 -1.25
CA ILE A 154 -4.00 8.08 -0.96
C ILE A 154 -4.99 8.96 -1.74
N SER A 155 -4.75 10.26 -1.82
CA SER A 155 -5.58 11.20 -2.58
C SER A 155 -5.64 10.88 -4.08
N TYR A 156 -4.54 10.39 -4.66
CA TYR A 156 -4.53 9.94 -6.05
C TYR A 156 -5.37 8.68 -6.22
N ILE A 157 -5.21 7.69 -5.33
CA ILE A 157 -5.98 6.45 -5.39
C ILE A 157 -7.48 6.72 -5.17
N SER A 158 -7.82 7.61 -4.24
CA SER A 158 -9.17 8.10 -3.99
C SER A 158 -9.82 8.65 -5.27
N LYS A 159 -9.10 9.53 -5.97
CA LYS A 159 -9.59 10.14 -7.21
C LYS A 159 -9.83 9.12 -8.34
N ILE A 160 -8.94 8.16 -8.54
CA ILE A 160 -9.08 7.18 -9.65
C ILE A 160 -10.11 6.08 -9.33
N THR A 161 -10.41 5.83 -8.06
CA THR A 161 -11.37 4.79 -7.65
C THR A 161 -12.76 5.33 -7.33
N ASP A 162 -12.88 6.65 -7.13
CA ASP A 162 -14.06 7.32 -6.57
C ASP A 162 -14.43 6.78 -5.18
N ILE A 163 -13.41 6.47 -4.37
CA ILE A 163 -13.55 6.00 -2.99
C ILE A 163 -13.02 7.08 -2.06
N SER A 164 -13.75 7.38 -0.99
CA SER A 164 -13.29 8.37 0.00
C SER A 164 -11.96 7.98 0.64
N GLU A 165 -11.12 8.95 0.97
CA GLU A 165 -9.84 8.67 1.66
C GLU A 165 -10.05 7.93 2.98
N GLN A 166 -11.13 8.24 3.72
CA GLN A 166 -11.49 7.55 4.95
C GLN A 166 -11.72 6.05 4.71
N SER A 167 -12.52 5.70 3.70
CA SER A 167 -12.75 4.30 3.32
C SER A 167 -11.47 3.62 2.85
N ILE A 168 -10.54 4.35 2.20
CA ILE A 168 -9.23 3.80 1.83
C ILE A 168 -8.40 3.45 3.06
N TYR A 169 -8.42 4.25 4.12
CA TYR A 169 -7.73 3.90 5.37
C TYR A 169 -8.31 2.61 5.99
N ASP A 170 -9.64 2.47 6.01
CA ASP A 170 -10.31 1.27 6.51
C ASP A 170 -9.99 0.04 5.64
N TYR A 171 -10.02 0.19 4.31
CA TYR A 171 -9.68 -0.87 3.37
C TYR A 171 -8.21 -1.28 3.43
N ASN A 172 -7.29 -0.34 3.64
CA ASN A 172 -5.89 -0.64 3.89
C ASN A 172 -5.73 -1.54 5.11
N SER A 173 -6.37 -1.18 6.22
CA SER A 173 -6.37 -1.99 7.44
C SER A 173 -6.93 -3.39 7.16
N ILE A 174 -8.10 -3.49 6.53
CA ILE A 174 -8.74 -4.76 6.20
C ILE A 174 -7.85 -5.66 5.33
N LEU A 175 -7.22 -5.10 4.28
CA LEU A 175 -6.37 -5.86 3.36
C LEU A 175 -5.02 -6.26 3.99
N GLU A 176 -4.45 -5.44 4.89
CA GLU A 176 -3.26 -5.81 5.65
C GLU A 176 -3.56 -6.92 6.67
N HIS A 177 -4.67 -6.83 7.41
CA HIS A 177 -5.10 -7.89 8.34
C HIS A 177 -5.41 -9.20 7.60
N ALA A 178 -5.94 -9.10 6.38
CA ALA A 178 -6.15 -10.24 5.50
C ALA A 178 -4.86 -10.67 4.77
N GLU A 179 -3.68 -10.13 5.08
CA GLU A 179 -2.40 -10.48 4.45
C GLU A 179 -2.45 -10.47 2.91
N LEU A 180 -3.17 -9.51 2.32
CA LEU A 180 -3.20 -9.29 0.88
C LEU A 180 -2.16 -8.26 0.46
N ILE A 181 -2.00 -7.22 1.29
CA ILE A 181 -1.05 -6.13 1.07
C ILE A 181 -0.18 -5.93 2.30
N TYR A 182 0.95 -5.26 2.09
CA TYR A 182 1.79 -4.70 3.13
C TYR A 182 2.01 -3.23 2.84
N ILE A 183 1.91 -2.40 3.88
CA ILE A 183 2.09 -0.95 3.76
C ILE A 183 3.21 -0.50 4.68
N PHE A 184 4.34 -0.14 4.07
CA PHE A 184 5.37 0.62 4.76
C PHE A 184 4.91 2.08 4.85
N ARG A 185 4.78 2.58 6.07
CA ARG A 185 4.37 3.95 6.38
C ARG A 185 5.62 4.70 6.82
N PRO A 186 6.23 5.55 5.97
CA PRO A 186 7.39 6.34 6.39
C PRO A 186 6.96 7.34 7.44
N THR A 187 7.74 7.45 8.51
CA THR A 187 7.45 8.37 9.62
C THR A 187 8.16 9.70 9.53
N ASP A 188 9.08 9.82 8.58
CA ASP A 188 9.79 11.06 8.32
C ASP A 188 8.90 12.04 7.53
N MET A 189 8.87 13.29 8.01
CA MET A 189 8.38 14.42 7.22
C MET A 189 9.55 14.98 6.43
N VAL A 190 9.36 15.18 5.12
CA VAL A 190 10.41 15.73 4.24
C VAL A 190 10.14 17.22 4.02
N PRO A 191 11.16 18.09 4.15
CA PRO A 191 11.02 19.49 3.76
C PRO A 191 10.78 19.58 2.25
N VAL A 192 9.72 20.28 1.85
CA VAL A 192 9.44 20.55 0.44
C VAL A 192 10.46 21.59 -0.03
N LYS A 193 11.35 21.24 -0.97
CA LYS A 193 12.48 22.07 -1.46
C LYS A 193 12.10 23.47 -2.02
N LYS A 194 10.84 23.92 -1.93
CA LYS A 194 10.36 25.20 -2.51
C LYS A 194 9.31 25.94 -1.70
N GLN A 195 8.80 25.37 -0.62
CA GLN A 195 7.79 25.98 0.24
C GLN A 195 8.17 25.57 1.66
N ASP A 196 8.12 26.48 2.63
CA ASP A 196 8.40 26.25 4.06
C ASP A 196 7.40 25.25 4.71
N GLU A 197 7.13 24.13 4.03
CA GLU A 197 6.13 23.13 4.34
C GLU A 197 6.79 21.76 4.41
N PHE A 198 6.45 21.01 5.45
CA PHE A 198 6.86 19.63 5.62
C PHE A 198 5.76 18.72 5.09
N LYS A 199 6.08 17.87 4.10
CA LYS A 199 5.13 16.88 3.60
C LYS A 199 5.46 15.50 4.14
N LYS A 200 4.45 14.83 4.71
CA LYS A 200 4.55 13.41 5.06
C LYS A 200 4.77 12.62 3.77
N ARG A 201 5.77 11.73 3.74
CA ARG A 201 6.02 10.89 2.56
C ARG A 201 4.80 10.03 2.26
N THR A 202 4.62 9.68 0.98
CA THR A 202 3.59 8.74 0.59
C THR A 202 3.91 7.36 1.14
N ASN A 203 2.87 6.63 1.52
CA ASN A 203 3.02 5.23 1.90
C ASN A 203 3.57 4.43 0.70
N ILE A 204 4.31 3.37 1.03
CA ILE A 204 4.84 2.43 0.06
C ILE A 204 4.08 1.13 0.24
N TYR A 205 3.49 0.64 -0.85
CA TYR A 205 2.60 -0.51 -0.87
C TYR A 205 3.26 -1.65 -1.64
N GLY A 206 3.02 -2.87 -1.20
CA GLY A 206 3.31 -4.09 -1.95
C GLY A 206 2.35 -5.20 -1.57
N ARG A 207 2.52 -6.37 -2.18
CA ARG A 207 1.85 -7.58 -1.68
C ARG A 207 2.43 -7.97 -0.33
N PHE A 208 1.63 -8.63 0.49
CA PHE A 208 2.12 -9.10 1.79
C PHE A 208 3.35 -10.04 1.65
N GLU A 209 3.34 -10.93 0.65
CA GLU A 209 4.47 -11.81 0.32
C GLU A 209 5.73 -11.06 -0.16
N ASP A 210 5.58 -9.82 -0.62
CA ASP A 210 6.68 -8.98 -1.13
C ASP A 210 7.21 -7.99 -0.10
N LYS A 211 6.85 -8.15 1.19
CA LYS A 211 7.26 -7.28 2.30
C LYS A 211 8.75 -6.92 2.28
N ALA A 212 9.63 -7.90 2.07
CA ALA A 212 11.08 -7.67 2.03
C ALA A 212 11.51 -6.74 0.87
N TYR A 213 10.83 -6.81 -0.28
CA TYR A 213 11.09 -5.91 -1.41
C TYR A 213 10.58 -4.49 -1.13
N VAL A 214 9.41 -4.37 -0.49
CA VAL A 214 8.85 -3.09 -0.06
C VAL A 214 9.78 -2.38 0.91
N GLU A 215 10.26 -3.09 1.94
CA GLU A 215 11.16 -2.53 2.94
C GLU A 215 12.51 -2.15 2.35
N LYS A 216 13.06 -2.98 1.46
CA LYS A 216 14.28 -2.64 0.73
C LYS A 216 14.09 -1.37 -0.11
N TYR A 217 13.02 -1.29 -0.89
CA TYR A 217 12.73 -0.12 -1.69
C TYR A 217 12.59 1.15 -0.84
N ALA A 218 11.92 1.04 0.31
CA ALA A 218 11.78 2.16 1.23
C ALA A 218 13.16 2.65 1.72
N LYS A 219 14.04 1.72 2.14
CA LYS A 219 15.41 2.05 2.57
C LYS A 219 16.23 2.67 1.43
N ASP A 220 16.23 2.05 0.25
CA ASP A 220 16.99 2.54 -0.91
C ASP A 220 16.48 3.92 -1.37
N PHE A 221 15.17 4.14 -1.35
CA PHE A 221 14.55 5.44 -1.65
C PHE A 221 14.95 6.51 -0.63
N ILE A 222 14.97 6.16 0.67
CA ILE A 222 15.44 7.07 1.73
C ILE A 222 16.92 7.40 1.54
N ILE A 223 17.77 6.41 1.31
CA ILE A 223 19.21 6.60 1.08
C ILE A 223 19.45 7.47 -0.18
N ALA A 224 18.73 7.22 -1.27
CA ALA A 224 18.90 7.99 -2.51
C ALA A 224 18.48 9.46 -2.37
N GLU A 225 17.47 9.77 -1.56
CA GLU A 225 17.03 11.15 -1.35
C GLU A 225 17.87 11.91 -0.30
N PHE A 226 18.48 11.22 0.69
CA PHE A 226 19.09 11.84 1.88
C PHE A 226 20.55 11.43 2.16
N GLY A 227 21.13 10.54 1.37
CA GLY A 227 22.50 10.06 1.54
C GLY A 227 22.67 8.94 2.58
N THR A 228 23.87 8.36 2.62
CA THR A 228 24.31 7.36 3.60
C THR A 228 24.86 8.08 4.83
N GLY A 229 24.03 8.36 5.83
CA GLY A 229 24.50 9.06 7.04
C GLY A 229 23.42 9.47 8.05
N ASN A 230 22.15 9.31 7.68
CA ASN A 230 21.05 9.44 8.62
C ASN A 230 20.68 8.06 9.14
N THR A 231 21.36 7.67 10.22
CA THR A 231 21.01 6.53 11.05
C THR A 231 19.54 6.64 11.43
N TRP A 232 18.78 5.70 10.86
CA TRP A 232 17.37 5.48 11.12
C TRP A 232 17.17 5.34 12.64
N SER A 233 16.56 6.35 13.25
CA SER A 233 16.02 6.20 14.59
C SER A 233 14.65 5.51 14.45
N PRO A 234 14.44 4.31 15.02
CA PRO A 234 13.15 3.65 14.98
C PRO A 234 12.07 4.55 15.57
N ASP A 235 10.88 4.36 15.04
CA ASP A 235 9.69 5.15 15.29
C ASP A 235 9.33 5.26 16.77
N LEU A 236 9.84 6.29 17.45
CA LEU A 236 9.39 6.60 18.81
C LEU A 236 7.99 7.19 18.71
N SER A 237 7.00 6.48 19.26
CA SER A 237 5.62 6.98 19.35
C SER A 237 5.59 8.38 19.99
N ALA A 238 4.53 9.16 19.74
CA ALA A 238 4.39 10.49 20.36
C ALA A 238 4.49 10.44 21.90
N ASN A 239 4.07 9.33 22.50
CA ASN A 239 4.19 9.10 23.94
C ASN A 239 5.64 8.83 24.34
N GLU A 240 6.38 8.06 23.55
CA GLU A 240 7.78 7.76 23.82
C GLU A 240 8.67 9.00 23.65
N ARG A 241 8.43 9.82 22.63
CA ARG A 241 9.12 11.12 22.46
C ARG A 241 8.87 12.07 23.62
N ARG A 242 7.64 12.10 24.14
CA ARG A 242 7.28 12.88 25.34
C ARG A 242 8.00 12.34 26.57
N ARG A 243 8.01 11.01 26.76
CA ARG A 243 8.72 10.35 27.84
C ARG A 243 10.21 10.71 27.79
N LEU A 244 10.89 10.48 26.67
CA LEU A 244 12.32 10.76 26.54
C LEU A 244 12.66 12.25 26.73
N SER A 245 11.81 13.16 26.22
CA SER A 245 11.99 14.60 26.48
C SER A 245 11.81 14.97 27.96
N GLN A 246 10.86 14.34 28.65
CA GLN A 246 10.68 14.54 30.10
C GLN A 246 11.87 13.97 30.89
N VAL A 247 12.37 12.81 30.50
CA VAL A 247 13.55 12.20 31.12
C VAL A 247 14.78 13.09 30.91
N TYR A 248 15.00 13.62 29.70
CA TYR A 248 16.05 14.61 29.44
C TYR A 248 15.97 15.80 30.41
N ASN A 249 14.79 16.42 30.55
CA ASN A 249 14.61 17.56 31.46
C ASN A 249 14.93 17.20 32.92
N ARG A 250 14.66 15.96 33.34
CA ARG A 250 14.99 15.47 34.68
C ARG A 250 16.48 15.23 34.85
N ILE A 251 17.15 14.71 33.83
CA ILE A 251 18.62 14.55 33.80
C ILE A 251 19.30 15.93 33.88
N ALA A 252 18.85 16.88 33.06
CA ALA A 252 19.35 18.26 33.05
C ALA A 252 19.14 18.99 34.38
N ALA A 253 18.03 18.69 35.08
CA ALA A 253 17.77 19.20 36.44
C ALA A 253 18.59 18.48 37.55
N GLY A 254 19.52 17.59 37.19
CA GLY A 254 20.39 16.91 38.15
C GLY A 254 19.82 15.62 38.74
N HIS A 255 18.69 15.11 38.25
CA HIS A 255 18.03 13.91 38.79
C HIS A 255 18.27 12.64 37.96
N GLY A 256 19.40 12.56 37.25
CA GLY A 256 19.67 11.47 36.32
C GLY A 256 20.11 10.14 36.97
N GLU A 257 20.54 10.15 38.24
CA GLU A 257 20.94 8.96 39.02
C GLU A 257 19.82 7.91 39.18
N LYS A 258 18.57 8.27 38.86
CA LYS A 258 17.39 7.40 38.98
C LYS A 258 17.12 6.55 37.73
N TYR A 259 17.84 6.79 36.65
CA TYR A 259 17.64 6.12 35.37
C TYR A 259 18.78 5.13 35.11
N SER A 260 18.48 4.03 34.43
CA SER A 260 19.52 3.08 34.03
C SER A 260 20.43 3.68 32.96
N MET A 261 21.64 3.11 32.81
CA MET A 261 22.55 3.54 31.75
C MET A 261 21.94 3.37 30.35
N ASP A 262 21.14 2.31 30.14
CA ASP A 262 20.42 2.08 28.88
C ASP A 262 19.36 3.17 28.61
N GLU A 263 18.67 3.64 29.65
CA GLU A 263 17.73 4.76 29.54
C GLU A 263 18.45 6.08 29.24
N ILE A 264 19.60 6.31 29.88
CA ILE A 264 20.44 7.49 29.64
C ILE A 264 20.96 7.49 28.19
N ASN A 265 21.46 6.36 27.70
CA ASN A 265 21.90 6.18 26.32
C ASN A 265 20.76 6.41 25.31
N SER A 266 19.57 5.89 25.61
CA SER A 266 18.38 6.08 24.76
C SER A 266 17.98 7.56 24.67
N VAL A 267 18.07 8.30 25.78
CA VAL A 267 17.76 9.74 25.81
C VAL A 267 18.85 10.53 25.09
N TYR A 268 20.12 10.19 25.27
CA TYR A 268 21.24 10.82 24.55
C TYR A 268 21.08 10.68 23.03
N ASN A 269 20.86 9.47 22.54
CA ASN A 269 20.64 9.20 21.11
C ASN A 269 19.44 9.97 20.55
N PHE A 270 18.36 10.04 21.32
CA PHE A 270 17.17 10.82 20.95
C PHE A 270 17.45 12.34 20.89
N VAL A 271 18.17 12.89 21.87
CA VAL A 271 18.49 14.33 21.90
C VAL A 271 19.51 14.69 20.82
N SER A 272 20.54 13.88 20.62
CA SER A 272 21.55 14.08 19.58
C SER A 272 20.93 14.09 18.18
N SER A 273 20.00 13.18 17.90
CA SER A 273 19.32 13.13 16.60
C SER A 273 18.36 14.31 16.37
N GLU A 274 17.62 14.74 17.40
CA GLU A 274 16.78 15.95 17.30
C GLU A 274 17.62 17.24 17.15
N ASN A 275 18.76 17.35 17.84
CA ASN A 275 19.68 18.47 17.71
C ASN A 275 20.24 18.59 16.29
N LYS A 276 20.78 17.49 15.76
CA LYS A 276 21.28 17.42 14.37
C LYS A 276 20.21 17.87 13.38
N ARG A 277 18.96 17.41 13.58
CA ARG A 277 17.82 17.84 12.77
C ARG A 277 17.56 19.35 12.86
N TYR A 278 17.64 19.95 14.05
CA TYR A 278 17.44 21.40 14.21
C TYR A 278 18.58 22.23 13.62
N GLU A 279 19.81 21.75 13.70
CA GLU A 279 20.99 22.36 13.09
C GLU A 279 20.89 22.34 11.56
N GLU A 280 20.57 21.18 10.97
CA GLU A 280 20.32 21.06 9.52
C GLU A 280 19.17 21.99 9.05
N LEU A 281 18.14 22.14 9.88
CA LEU A 281 17.03 23.07 9.60
C LEU A 281 17.45 24.54 9.66
N TYR A 282 18.34 24.91 10.60
CA TYR A 282 18.92 26.24 10.64
C TYR A 282 19.77 26.51 9.40
N GLU A 283 20.64 25.59 9.01
CA GLU A 283 21.46 25.72 7.80
C GLU A 283 20.63 25.88 6.53
N THR A 284 19.48 25.20 6.46
CA THR A 284 18.61 25.22 5.28
C THR A 284 17.70 26.46 5.22
N THR A 285 17.18 26.92 6.36
CA THR A 285 16.16 27.99 6.41
C THR A 285 16.70 29.35 6.86
N GLY A 286 17.87 29.38 7.51
CA GLY A 286 18.43 30.57 8.14
C GLY A 286 17.66 31.05 9.39
N SER A 287 16.63 30.31 9.85
CA SER A 287 15.81 30.72 10.99
C SER A 287 16.46 30.33 12.32
N ALA A 288 16.81 31.33 13.13
CA ALA A 288 17.38 31.16 14.47
C ALA A 288 16.44 30.42 15.45
N ASP A 289 15.14 30.33 15.15
CA ASP A 289 14.16 29.60 15.98
C ASP A 289 14.48 28.11 16.10
N TYR A 290 15.20 27.53 15.15
CA TYR A 290 15.63 26.13 15.21
C TYR A 290 16.82 25.95 16.14
N LEU A 291 17.78 26.88 16.17
CA LEU A 291 18.88 26.85 17.13
C LEU A 291 18.39 26.94 18.58
N ASN A 292 17.33 27.71 18.82
CA ASN A 292 16.70 27.81 20.15
C ASN A 292 16.08 26.50 20.65
N LYS A 293 15.91 25.50 19.76
CA LYS A 293 15.36 24.17 20.11
C LYS A 293 16.44 23.12 20.33
N VAL A 294 17.70 23.43 20.00
CA VAL A 294 18.85 22.57 20.29
C VAL A 294 19.03 22.47 21.79
N ARG A 295 19.24 21.25 22.27
CA ARG A 295 19.36 20.89 23.67
C ARG A 295 20.81 20.64 24.03
N ASP A 296 21.19 20.94 25.27
CA ASP A 296 22.56 20.77 25.73
C ASP A 296 22.90 19.29 25.91
N LEU A 297 23.93 18.80 25.21
CA LEU A 297 24.44 17.44 25.36
C LEU A 297 25.46 17.32 26.50
N ALA A 298 26.02 18.43 27.01
CA ALA A 298 26.99 18.40 28.10
C ALA A 298 26.40 17.83 29.41
N VAL A 299 25.07 17.87 29.55
CA VAL A 299 24.34 17.24 30.68
C VAL A 299 24.60 15.73 30.80
N PHE A 300 25.12 15.12 29.74
CA PHE A 300 25.44 13.70 29.67
C PHE A 300 26.91 13.35 29.91
N GLU A 301 27.85 14.32 29.94
CA GLU A 301 29.30 14.08 30.06
C GLU A 301 29.71 13.31 31.33
N LYS A 302 28.89 13.38 32.38
CA LYS A 302 29.09 12.65 33.63
C LYS A 302 28.71 11.17 33.56
N TYR A 303 28.15 10.72 32.45
CA TYR A 303 27.82 9.32 32.18
C TYR A 303 28.77 8.80 31.10
N ASP A 304 29.32 7.61 31.30
CA ASP A 304 30.29 6.97 30.41
C ASP A 304 29.58 6.40 29.15
N ILE A 305 29.03 7.29 28.33
CA ILE A 305 28.24 6.95 27.14
C ILE A 305 29.20 6.45 26.06
N THR A 306 29.12 5.16 25.73
CA THR A 306 29.78 4.59 24.55
C THR A 306 29.06 5.06 23.29
N THR A 307 29.64 6.04 22.60
CA THR A 307 29.28 6.35 21.21
C THR A 307 29.83 5.25 20.30
N GLU A 308 28.97 4.42 19.73
CA GLU A 308 29.35 3.59 18.57
C GLU A 308 29.55 4.54 17.37
N GLU A 309 30.81 4.70 16.93
CA GLU A 309 31.19 5.41 15.69
C GLU A 309 30.67 4.72 14.42
#